data_AF-A0A8T4HQM6-F1
#
_entry.id   AF-A0A8T4HQM6-F1
#
_cell.length_a   1.000
_cell.length_b   1.000
_cell.length_c   1.000
_cell.angle_alpha   90.00
_cell.angle_beta   90.00
_cell.angle_gamma   90.00
#
_symmetry.space_group_name_H-M   'P 1'
#
loop_
_entity.id
_entity.type
_entity.pdbx_description
1 polymer ?
#
loop_
_entity_poly.entity_id
_entity_poly.type
_entity_poly.pdbx_seq_one_letter_code
_entity_poly.pdbx_strand_id
1 'polypeptide(L)'
;MPVRRRRGGGRARGPKGTSGDLATLVSGVASLTFAAADLMEGGTVKQTIVSMDEGALLIMAIGDGSLLGVHATADCDMGAVGYQMGLFVGRAGHVLTPELRRELRGAVGAGAAR
;
A
#
# COMPACT_ATOMS: atom_id res chain seq x y z
N MET A 1 -23.42 -25.97 -25.29
CA MET A 1 -23.28 -24.79 -24.40
C MET A 1 -21.84 -24.28 -24.47
N PRO A 2 -21.55 -23.11 -25.07
CA PRO A 2 -20.18 -22.62 -25.20
C PRO A 2 -19.69 -21.96 -23.90
N VAL A 3 -18.50 -22.37 -23.44
CA VAL A 3 -17.79 -21.82 -22.28
C VAL A 3 -17.38 -20.36 -22.57
N ARG A 4 -17.95 -19.43 -21.80
CA ARG A 4 -17.58 -18.00 -21.83
C ARG A 4 -16.18 -17.83 -21.23
N ARG A 5 -15.22 -17.37 -22.04
CA ARG A 5 -13.90 -16.92 -21.57
C ARG A 5 -14.07 -15.82 -20.52
N ARG A 6 -13.55 -16.05 -19.32
CA ARG A 6 -13.49 -15.07 -18.22
C ARG A 6 -12.55 -13.92 -18.63
N ARG A 7 -13.13 -12.76 -18.93
CA ARG A 7 -12.39 -11.51 -19.24
C ARG A 7 -11.43 -11.20 -18.07
N GLY A 8 -10.17 -10.94 -18.40
CA GLY A 8 -9.12 -10.59 -17.43
C GLY A 8 -9.51 -9.41 -16.54
N GLY A 9 -9.13 -9.49 -15.26
CA GLY A 9 -9.44 -8.49 -14.25
C GLY A 9 -8.94 -7.10 -14.62
N GLY A 10 -9.83 -6.11 -14.51
CA GLY A 10 -9.48 -4.71 -14.68
C GLY A 10 -8.44 -4.30 -13.63
N ARG A 11 -7.32 -3.76 -14.10
CA ARG A 11 -6.30 -3.10 -13.26
C ARG A 11 -7.02 -2.03 -12.42
N ALA A 12 -6.97 -2.14 -11.09
CA ALA A 12 -7.59 -1.18 -10.18
C ALA A 12 -7.11 0.23 -10.56
N ARG A 13 -8.05 1.05 -11.06
CA ARG A 13 -7.77 2.34 -11.67
C ARG A 13 -7.69 3.36 -10.53
N GLY A 14 -6.46 3.80 -10.21
CA GLY A 14 -6.23 4.79 -9.16
C GLY A 14 -6.89 6.15 -9.49
N PRO A 15 -6.92 7.10 -8.54
CA PRO A 15 -7.41 8.45 -8.79
C PRO A 15 -6.71 9.00 -10.05
N LYS A 16 -7.49 9.42 -11.05
CA LYS A 16 -7.08 9.84 -12.42
C LYS A 16 -6.65 8.78 -13.44
N GLY A 17 -6.49 7.51 -13.09
CA GLY A 17 -6.40 6.45 -14.09
C GLY A 17 -5.13 5.63 -14.17
N THR A 18 -4.12 5.95 -13.39
CA THR A 18 -2.80 5.33 -13.51
C THR A 18 -2.63 4.27 -12.43
N SER A 19 -2.55 2.98 -12.81
CA SER A 19 -2.15 1.93 -11.86
C SER A 19 -0.66 2.03 -11.46
N GLY A 20 0.04 3.08 -11.90
CA GLY A 20 1.43 3.41 -11.61
C GLY A 20 1.64 4.73 -10.83
N ASP A 21 0.57 5.44 -10.41
CA ASP A 21 0.74 6.75 -9.76
C ASP A 21 0.84 6.67 -8.23
N LEU A 22 -0.11 6.04 -7.54
CA LEU A 22 -0.17 6.14 -6.07
C LEU A 22 0.95 5.36 -5.37
N ALA A 23 1.25 4.14 -5.80
CA ALA A 23 2.29 3.32 -5.17
C ALA A 23 3.69 3.94 -5.32
N THR A 24 3.96 4.60 -6.46
CA THR A 24 5.20 5.34 -6.71
C THR A 24 5.33 6.51 -5.75
N LEU A 25 4.26 7.32 -5.61
CA LEU A 25 4.22 8.44 -4.67
C LEU A 25 4.41 7.97 -3.23
N VAL A 26 3.69 6.92 -2.82
CA VAL A 26 3.77 6.34 -1.48
C VAL A 26 5.19 5.86 -1.18
N SER A 27 5.82 5.14 -2.11
CA SER A 27 7.20 4.68 -1.94
C SER A 27 8.18 5.84 -1.83
N GLY A 28 8.05 6.85 -2.68
CA GLY A 28 8.94 8.02 -2.66
C GLY A 28 8.83 8.81 -1.35
N VAL A 29 7.61 9.09 -0.91
CA VAL A 29 7.35 9.80 0.36
C VAL A 29 7.86 8.98 1.55
N ALA A 30 7.59 7.67 1.59
CA ALA A 30 8.06 6.82 2.67
C ALA A 30 9.59 6.82 2.77
N SER A 31 10.32 6.67 1.66
CA SER A 31 11.78 6.72 1.65
C SER A 31 12.35 8.03 2.20
N LEU A 32 11.75 9.16 1.85
CA LEU A 32 12.16 10.46 2.39
C LEU A 32 11.93 10.55 3.90
N THR A 33 10.77 10.09 4.36
CA THR A 33 10.45 10.14 5.81
C THR A 33 11.31 9.19 6.63
N PHE A 34 11.66 8.01 6.09
CA PHE A 34 12.58 7.09 6.76
C PHE A 34 13.97 7.70 6.87
N ALA A 35 14.50 8.27 5.77
CA ALA A 35 15.80 8.95 5.80
C ALA A 35 15.81 10.15 6.77
N ALA A 36 14.72 10.90 6.84
CA ALA A 36 14.59 11.99 7.80
C ALA A 36 14.59 11.48 9.26
N ALA A 37 13.87 10.40 9.54
CA ALA A 37 13.84 9.80 10.87
C ALA A 37 15.20 9.27 11.30
N ASP A 38 15.96 8.64 10.38
CA ASP A 38 17.33 8.20 10.63
C ASP A 38 18.26 9.39 10.91
N LEU A 39 18.21 10.43 10.07
CA LEU A 39 19.02 11.65 10.24
C LEU A 39 18.75 12.36 11.57
N MET A 40 17.50 12.32 12.03
CA MET A 40 17.06 12.96 13.26
C MET A 40 17.19 12.07 14.50
N GLU A 41 17.66 10.83 14.35
CA GLU A 41 17.64 9.80 15.42
C GLU A 41 16.23 9.63 16.03
N GLY A 42 15.18 9.84 15.23
CA GLY A 42 13.77 9.87 15.63
C GLY A 42 13.12 8.50 15.76
N GLY A 43 13.84 7.43 15.42
CA GLY A 43 13.34 6.06 15.43
C GLY A 43 12.37 5.75 14.28
N THR A 44 11.48 4.79 14.48
CA THR A 44 10.60 4.29 13.40
C THR A 44 9.46 5.27 13.08
N VAL A 45 9.30 5.60 11.79
CA VAL A 45 8.14 6.35 11.29
C VAL A 45 6.88 5.52 11.46
N LYS A 46 5.99 5.95 12.37
CA LYS A 46 4.71 5.27 12.62
C LYS A 46 3.68 5.56 11.52
N GLN A 47 3.66 6.80 11.03
CA GLN A 47 2.72 7.27 10.02
C GLN A 47 3.22 8.53 9.34
N THR A 48 2.77 8.74 8.10
CA THR A 48 2.95 10.00 7.36
C THR A 48 1.59 10.47 6.87
N ILE A 49 1.30 11.76 7.05
CA ILE A 49 0.08 12.40 6.57
C ILE A 49 0.47 13.61 5.74
N VAL A 50 0.04 13.64 4.48
CA VAL A 50 0.19 14.79 3.58
C VAL A 50 -1.19 15.40 3.35
N SER A 51 -1.42 16.56 3.95
CA SER A 51 -2.66 17.31 3.81
C SER A 51 -2.63 18.19 2.56
N MET A 52 -3.74 18.20 1.82
CA MET A 52 -3.98 18.97 0.61
C MET A 52 -5.37 19.62 0.70
N ASP A 53 -5.64 20.62 -0.13
CA ASP A 53 -6.93 21.34 -0.09
C ASP A 53 -8.13 20.42 -0.31
N GLU A 54 -7.98 19.40 -1.16
CA GLU A 54 -9.06 18.49 -1.56
C GLU A 54 -8.97 17.10 -0.90
N GLY A 55 -8.10 16.93 0.10
CA GLY A 55 -7.96 15.65 0.79
C GLY A 55 -6.60 15.41 1.44
N ALA A 56 -6.30 14.14 1.72
CA ALA A 56 -5.06 13.74 2.35
C ALA A 56 -4.53 12.41 1.80
N LEU A 57 -3.20 12.27 1.78
CA LEU A 57 -2.52 11.00 1.59
C LEU A 57 -1.97 10.53 2.95
N LEU A 58 -2.41 9.35 3.38
CA LEU A 58 -1.95 8.70 4.61
C LEU A 58 -1.11 7.48 4.26
N ILE A 59 0.03 7.32 4.91
CA ILE A 59 0.97 6.21 4.70
C ILE A 59 1.32 5.57 6.04
N MET A 60 1.22 4.24 6.11
CA MET A 60 1.68 3.43 7.24
C MET A 60 2.60 2.31 6.78
N ALA A 61 3.63 2.03 7.57
CA ALA A 61 4.46 0.84 7.38
C ALA A 61 3.68 -0.43 7.77
N ILE A 62 3.81 -1.47 6.96
CA ILE A 62 3.33 -2.81 7.25
C ILE A 62 4.55 -3.72 7.40
N GLY A 63 4.79 -4.18 8.63
CA GLY A 63 5.91 -5.08 8.91
C GLY A 63 7.25 -4.46 8.51
N ASP A 64 8.06 -5.25 7.79
CA ASP A 64 9.47 -5.00 7.46
C ASP A 64 9.74 -4.62 6.00
N GLY A 65 8.71 -4.36 5.20
CA GLY A 65 8.96 -3.86 3.84
C GLY A 65 7.76 -3.56 2.96
N SER A 66 6.55 -3.57 3.51
CA SER A 66 5.34 -3.14 2.80
C SER A 66 4.83 -1.80 3.31
N LEU A 67 4.07 -1.11 2.47
CA LEU A 67 3.44 0.18 2.79
C LEU A 67 1.96 0.14 2.46
N LEU A 68 1.13 0.69 3.35
CA LEU A 68 -0.27 0.99 3.08
C LEU A 68 -0.40 2.49 2.77
N GLY A 69 -0.75 2.81 1.53
CA GLY A 69 -1.10 4.18 1.12
C GLY A 69 -2.59 4.33 0.91
N VAL A 70 -3.20 5.36 1.51
CA VAL A 70 -4.62 5.69 1.41
C VAL A 70 -4.78 7.14 0.99
N HIS A 71 -5.51 7.38 -0.10
CA HIS A 71 -5.95 8.71 -0.50
C HIS A 71 -7.38 8.92 -0.01
N ALA A 72 -7.57 9.88 0.89
CA ALA A 72 -8.88 10.27 1.43
C ALA A 72 -9.27 11.64 0.90
N THR A 73 -10.53 11.82 0.54
CA THR A 73 -11.09 13.11 0.14
C THR A 73 -11.38 13.99 1.37
N ALA A 74 -11.52 15.30 1.18
CA ALA A 74 -11.72 16.26 2.27
C ALA A 74 -12.97 16.01 3.13
N ASP A 75 -13.98 15.30 2.62
CA ASP A 75 -15.22 14.94 3.31
C ASP A 75 -15.11 13.67 4.18
N CYS A 76 -13.97 12.98 4.16
CA CYS A 76 -13.75 11.78 4.97
C CYS A 76 -13.51 12.11 6.45
N ASP A 77 -14.04 11.27 7.34
CA ASP A 77 -13.62 11.26 8.75
C ASP A 77 -12.20 10.68 8.87
N MET A 78 -11.22 11.57 9.04
CA MET A 78 -9.80 11.19 9.13
C MET A 78 -9.49 10.33 10.36
N GLY A 79 -10.25 10.48 11.45
CA GLY A 79 -10.12 9.64 12.63
C GLY A 79 -10.54 8.21 12.33
N ALA A 80 -11.68 8.03 11.64
CA ALA A 80 -12.14 6.73 11.20
C ALA A 80 -11.19 6.07 10.20
N VAL A 81 -10.66 6.85 9.23
CA VAL A 81 -9.65 6.36 8.26
C VAL A 81 -8.41 5.87 8.98
N GLY A 82 -7.82 6.69 9.85
CA GLY A 82 -6.62 6.30 10.62
C GLY A 82 -6.86 5.07 11.50
N TYR A 83 -8.02 4.99 12.17
CA TYR A 83 -8.39 3.85 12.99
C TYR A 83 -8.49 2.55 12.17
N GLN A 84 -9.18 2.58 11.03
CA GLN A 84 -9.32 1.41 10.16
C GLN A 84 -7.97 1.00 9.55
N MET A 85 -7.12 1.97 9.18
CA MET A 85 -5.75 1.69 8.72
C MET A 85 -4.94 0.97 9.80
N GLY A 86 -4.96 1.45 11.05
CA GLY A 86 -4.27 0.81 12.16
C GLY A 86 -4.76 -0.62 12.42
N LEU A 87 -6.08 -0.83 12.42
CA LEU A 87 -6.66 -2.17 12.51
C LEU A 87 -6.25 -3.07 11.36
N PHE A 88 -6.19 -2.53 10.14
CA PHE A 88 -5.78 -3.27 8.95
C PHE A 88 -4.32 -3.70 9.06
N VAL A 89 -3.40 -2.79 9.41
CA VAL A 89 -1.98 -3.12 9.59
C VAL A 89 -1.83 -4.19 10.68
N GLY A 90 -2.52 -4.05 11.80
CA GLY A 90 -2.47 -5.02 12.89
C GLY A 90 -3.00 -6.41 12.51
N ARG A 91 -4.07 -6.49 11.70
CA ARG A 91 -4.73 -7.76 11.34
C ARG A 91 -4.16 -8.42 10.09
N ALA A 92 -3.87 -7.65 9.06
CA ALA A 92 -3.43 -8.15 7.76
C ALA A 92 -1.91 -8.03 7.54
N GLY A 93 -1.18 -7.40 8.47
CA GLY A 93 0.25 -7.16 8.29
C GLY A 93 1.08 -8.42 8.08
N HIS A 94 0.74 -9.51 8.77
CA HIS A 94 1.45 -10.79 8.69
C HIS A 94 1.32 -11.51 7.33
N VAL A 95 0.33 -11.17 6.51
CA VAL A 95 0.14 -11.73 5.15
C VAL A 95 0.51 -10.75 4.04
N LEU A 96 0.89 -9.53 4.39
CA LEU A 96 1.25 -8.48 3.45
C LEU A 96 2.75 -8.18 3.53
N THR A 97 3.57 -9.21 3.72
CA THR A 97 5.02 -9.07 3.72
C THR A 97 5.61 -9.28 2.32
N PRO A 98 6.69 -8.57 1.95
CA PRO A 98 7.42 -8.84 0.71
C PRO A 98 7.89 -10.29 0.57
N GLU A 99 8.18 -10.95 1.69
CA GLU A 99 8.68 -12.32 1.82
C GLU A 99 7.60 -13.31 1.37
N LEU A 100 6.37 -13.19 1.89
CA LEU A 100 5.27 -14.05 1.47
C LEU A 100 4.94 -13.87 -0.02
N ARG A 101 5.00 -12.64 -0.53
CA ARG A 101 4.84 -12.36 -1.96
C ARG A 101 5.94 -13.01 -2.80
N ARG A 102 7.19 -13.03 -2.30
CA ARG A 102 8.33 -13.65 -2.98
C ARG A 102 8.18 -15.18 -3.03
N GLU A 103 7.75 -15.79 -1.93
CA GLU A 103 7.48 -17.23 -1.84
C GLU A 103 6.39 -17.67 -2.82
N LEU A 104 5.25 -16.98 -2.82
CA LEU A 104 4.13 -17.27 -3.72
C LEU A 104 4.51 -17.12 -5.20
N ARG A 105 5.32 -16.11 -5.56
CA ARG A 105 5.83 -15.96 -6.93
C ARG A 105 6.77 -17.10 -7.32
N GLY A 106 7.61 -17.57 -6.40
CA GLY A 106 8.49 -18.73 -6.61
C GLY A 106 7.69 -20.01 -6.87
N ALA A 107 6.64 -20.25 -6.07
CA ALA A 107 5.78 -21.43 -6.22
C ALA A 107 5.01 -21.46 -7.56
N VAL A 108 4.50 -20.31 -8.01
CA VAL A 108 3.82 -20.20 -9.33
C VAL A 108 4.80 -20.38 -10.49
N GLY A 109 6.03 -19.85 -10.38
CA GLY A 109 7.08 -20.07 -11.38
C GLY A 109 7.54 -21.53 -11.46
N ALA A 110 7.60 -22.23 -10.33
CA ALA A 110 7.93 -23.65 -10.27
C ALA A 110 6.81 -24.56 -10.82
N GLY A 111 5.55 -24.13 -10.72
CA GLY A 111 4.40 -24.83 -11.30
C GLY A 111 4.25 -24.66 -12.82
N ALA A 112 4.79 -23.57 -13.41
CA ALA A 112 4.77 -23.32 -14.85
C ALA A 112 5.92 -24.01 -15.62
N ALA A 113 6.90 -24.56 -14.89
CA ALA A 113 8.03 -25.31 -15.45
C ALA A 113 7.81 -26.84 -15.45
N ARG A 114 6.57 -27.28 -15.20
CA ARG A 114 6.11 -28.67 -15.31
C ARG A 114 5.01 -28.75 -16.35
#